data_AF-A0AAV7PVQ5-F1
#
_entry.id   AF-A0AAV7PVQ5-F1
#
_cell.length_a   1.000
_cell.length_b   1.000
_cell.length_c   1.000
_cell.angle_alpha   90.00
_cell.angle_beta   90.00
_cell.angle_gamma   90.00
#
_symmetry.space_group_name_H-M   'P 1'
#
loop_
_entity.id
_entity.type
_entity.pdbx_description
1 polymer ?
#
loop_
_entity_poly.entity_id
_entity_poly.type
_entity_poly.pdbx_seq_one_letter_code
_entity_poly.pdbx_strand_id
1 'polypeptide(L)'
;MPPRAHACTRDVVFYPVIEEIVKKNITGKIWIGSDAWSSSQLFNHQSFLGIMHGSLGFDFRSGDMPGFEEFMSNLNPLKIPEDIFIHRFWEQTFKCQWASLKARNTQNNKAQEPITWCTGHEKIQNVTVQFLDMSNLRVTYNVYNAIYTIAHALKEMNSCVPGEGPFKNRTCGDIKNFEPWQVISHVTL
;
A
#
# COMPACT_ATOMS: atom_id res chain seq x y z
N MET A 1 -15.06 13.46 14.60
CA MET A 1 -13.89 12.58 14.83
C MET A 1 -13.81 11.61 13.66
N PRO A 2 -12.76 11.62 12.85
CA PRO A 2 -12.56 10.56 11.87
C PRO A 2 -12.29 9.24 12.61
N PRO A 3 -12.71 8.09 12.07
CA PRO A 3 -12.47 6.81 12.69
C PRO A 3 -10.97 6.54 12.75
N ARG A 4 -10.48 6.14 13.92
CA ARG A 4 -9.09 5.70 14.14
C ARG A 4 -8.83 4.42 13.34
N ALA A 5 -8.51 4.57 12.06
CA ALA A 5 -7.75 3.56 11.34
C ALA A 5 -6.31 3.66 11.86
N HIS A 6 -5.83 2.61 12.54
CA HIS A 6 -4.41 2.47 12.80
C HIS A 6 -3.71 2.19 11.47
N ALA A 7 -3.37 3.26 10.75
CA ALA A 7 -2.46 3.21 9.61
C ALA A 7 -1.03 3.26 10.15
N CYS A 8 -0.21 2.28 9.79
CA CYS A 8 1.24 2.32 10.00
C CYS A 8 1.87 3.30 9.01
N THR A 9 1.60 4.59 9.16
CA THR A 9 2.14 5.63 8.29
C THR A 9 2.74 6.76 9.13
N ARG A 10 3.91 7.26 8.72
CA ARG A 10 4.74 8.22 9.49
C ARG A 10 4.11 9.61 9.56
N ASP A 11 3.23 9.93 8.63
CA ASP A 11 2.35 11.12 8.62
C ASP A 11 1.44 11.20 9.87
N VAL A 12 1.09 10.06 10.50
CA VAL A 12 0.34 10.02 11.77
C VAL A 12 1.11 10.71 12.91
N VAL A 13 2.45 10.78 12.85
CA VAL A 13 3.28 11.44 13.87
C VAL A 13 3.31 12.96 13.68
N PHE A 14 3.22 13.44 12.44
CA PHE A 14 3.23 14.88 12.14
C PHE A 14 1.85 15.53 12.32
N TYR A 15 0.79 14.73 12.17
CA TYR A 15 -0.59 15.21 12.24
C TYR A 15 -0.94 16.02 13.51
N PRO A 16 -0.62 15.57 14.74
CA PRO A 16 -0.96 16.33 15.96
C PRO A 16 -0.27 17.71 16.02
N VAL A 17 0.92 17.83 15.42
CA VAL A 17 1.65 19.10 15.38
C VAL A 17 0.90 20.08 14.49
N ILE A 18 0.53 19.68 13.28
CA ILE A 18 -0.24 20.53 12.37
C ILE A 18 -1.61 20.88 12.96
N GLU A 19 -2.25 19.95 13.66
CA GLU A 19 -3.52 20.20 14.34
C GLU A 19 -3.40 21.35 15.37
N GLU A 20 -2.35 21.36 16.18
CA GLU A 20 -2.12 22.45 17.14
C GLU A 20 -1.76 23.78 16.46
N ILE A 21 -1.03 23.74 15.34
CA ILE A 21 -0.69 24.93 14.56
C ILE A 21 -1.95 25.59 13.97
N VAL A 22 -2.91 24.77 13.53
CA VAL A 22 -4.26 25.23 13.13
C VAL A 22 -4.99 25.86 14.30
N LYS A 23 -5.04 25.19 15.46
CA LYS A 23 -5.72 25.72 16.65
C LYS A 23 -5.13 27.05 17.12
N LYS A 24 -3.81 27.22 17.00
CA LYS A 24 -3.08 28.44 17.37
C LYS A 24 -3.07 29.49 16.25
N ASN A 25 -3.64 29.19 15.08
CA ASN A 25 -3.69 30.06 13.91
C ASN A 25 -2.31 30.62 13.53
N ILE A 26 -1.30 29.75 13.54
CA ILE A 26 0.08 30.13 13.17
C ILE A 26 0.18 30.13 11.65
N THR A 27 0.25 31.31 11.05
CA THR A 27 0.27 31.53 9.59
C THR A 27 1.61 32.10 9.11
N GLY A 28 1.76 32.29 7.79
CA GLY A 28 2.94 32.92 7.19
C GLY A 28 4.19 32.04 7.17
N LYS A 29 4.02 30.71 7.22
CA LYS A 29 5.12 29.73 7.12
C LYS A 29 5.10 29.08 5.75
N ILE A 30 6.30 28.81 5.21
CA ILE A 30 6.48 27.95 4.05
C ILE A 30 6.93 26.60 4.60
N TRP A 31 6.18 25.56 4.28
CA TRP A 31 6.48 24.21 4.72
C TRP A 31 7.29 23.47 3.66
N ILE A 32 8.31 22.75 4.11
CA ILE A 32 9.08 21.83 3.28
C ILE A 32 8.88 20.43 3.85
N GLY A 33 8.20 19.58 3.10
CA GLY A 33 7.84 18.23 3.50
C GLY A 33 8.72 17.16 2.90
N SER A 34 9.01 16.15 3.72
CA SER A 34 9.63 14.91 3.25
C SER A 34 8.60 14.05 2.50
N ASP A 35 9.11 13.07 1.76
CA ASP A 35 8.33 12.03 1.07
C ASP A 35 7.29 11.35 1.96
N ALA A 36 7.58 11.25 3.26
CA ALA A 36 6.71 10.59 4.22
C ALA A 36 5.36 11.29 4.49
N TRP A 37 5.25 12.60 4.24
CA TRP A 37 4.02 13.35 4.58
C TRP A 37 3.60 14.40 3.55
N SER A 38 4.49 14.81 2.66
CA SER A 38 4.24 15.85 1.67
C SER A 38 3.07 15.54 0.73
N SER A 39 2.86 14.26 0.39
CA SER A 39 1.77 13.77 -0.45
C SER A 39 0.67 13.03 0.34
N SER A 40 0.70 13.12 1.67
CA SER A 40 -0.31 12.47 2.50
C SER A 40 -1.66 13.17 2.35
N GLN A 41 -2.68 12.38 2.01
CA GLN A 41 -4.05 12.88 1.92
C GLN A 41 -4.62 13.33 3.27
N LEU A 42 -4.00 12.96 4.40
CA LEU A 42 -4.40 13.44 5.73
C LEU A 42 -4.35 14.97 5.83
N PHE A 43 -3.41 15.60 5.12
CA PHE A 43 -3.23 17.06 5.11
C PHE A 43 -4.00 17.76 3.99
N ASN A 44 -4.71 17.01 3.13
CA ASN A 44 -5.54 17.57 2.06
C ASN A 44 -6.94 18.00 2.54
N HIS A 45 -7.20 17.95 3.85
CA HIS A 45 -8.47 18.40 4.43
C HIS A 45 -8.54 19.93 4.50
N GLN A 46 -9.73 20.49 4.27
CA GLN A 46 -9.97 21.95 4.21
C GLN A 46 -9.43 22.70 5.45
N SER A 47 -9.45 22.07 6.63
CA SER A 47 -8.94 22.64 7.88
C SER A 47 -7.43 22.92 7.87
N PHE A 48 -6.66 22.24 7.04
CA PHE A 48 -5.20 22.39 6.96
C PHE A 48 -4.75 23.30 5.83
N LEU A 49 -5.59 23.47 4.79
CA LEU A 49 -5.24 24.28 3.61
C LEU A 49 -4.83 25.71 3.98
N GLY A 50 -5.50 26.35 4.93
CA GLY A 50 -5.16 27.73 5.33
C GLY A 50 -3.72 27.91 5.86
N ILE A 51 -3.08 26.84 6.31
CA ILE A 51 -1.72 26.86 6.88
C ILE A 51 -0.72 26.16 5.96
N MET A 52 -1.13 25.09 5.30
CA MET A 52 -0.27 24.21 4.51
C MET A 52 -0.32 24.53 3.00
N HIS A 53 -1.18 25.44 2.55
CA HIS A 53 -1.19 25.85 1.15
C HIS A 53 0.16 26.42 0.74
N GLY A 54 0.66 25.99 -0.42
CA GLY A 54 1.97 26.41 -0.93
C GLY A 54 3.15 25.65 -0.33
N SER A 55 2.91 24.54 0.37
CA SER A 55 3.98 23.64 0.82
C SER A 55 4.75 23.06 -0.36
N LEU A 56 6.06 22.90 -0.17
CA LEU A 56 6.95 22.21 -1.10
C LEU A 56 7.27 20.82 -0.57
N GLY A 57 7.20 19.81 -1.44
CA GLY A 57 7.31 18.42 -1.03
C GLY A 57 8.28 17.64 -1.91
N PHE A 58 9.01 16.71 -1.31
CA PHE A 58 9.67 15.63 -2.02
C PHE A 58 8.75 14.43 -2.08
N ASP A 59 8.83 13.64 -3.15
CA ASP A 59 8.09 12.38 -3.29
C ASP A 59 8.78 11.50 -4.35
N PHE A 60 8.46 10.21 -4.39
CA PHE A 60 9.02 9.26 -5.36
C PHE A 60 8.46 9.49 -6.76
N ARG A 61 9.17 9.00 -7.77
CA ARG A 61 8.65 8.98 -9.13
C ARG A 61 7.55 7.93 -9.25
N SER A 62 6.45 8.31 -9.88
CA SER A 62 5.44 7.35 -10.35
C SER A 62 5.87 6.76 -11.69
N GLY A 63 5.26 5.65 -12.07
CA GLY A 63 5.39 5.08 -13.41
C GLY A 63 4.20 4.21 -13.74
N ASP A 64 4.13 3.80 -15.00
CA ASP A 64 3.03 3.01 -15.51
C ASP A 64 3.17 1.55 -15.06
N MET A 65 2.05 0.95 -14.62
CA MET A 65 1.94 -0.47 -14.29
C MET A 65 0.80 -1.07 -15.10
N PRO A 66 1.05 -1.46 -16.37
CA PRO A 66 0.02 -2.04 -17.22
C PRO A 66 -0.69 -3.22 -16.56
N GLY A 67 -2.02 -3.23 -16.61
CA GLY A 67 -2.87 -4.27 -16.01
C GLY A 67 -3.11 -4.12 -14.50
N PHE A 68 -2.43 -3.20 -13.81
CA PHE A 68 -2.63 -3.03 -12.36
C PHE A 68 -4.02 -2.50 -12.01
N GLU A 69 -4.54 -1.52 -12.75
CA GLU A 69 -5.90 -1.00 -12.54
C GLU A 69 -6.98 -2.07 -12.77
N GLU A 70 -6.81 -2.90 -13.80
CA GLU A 70 -7.69 -4.02 -14.08
C GLU A 70 -7.63 -5.08 -12.97
N PHE A 71 -6.43 -5.40 -12.49
CA PHE A 71 -6.24 -6.31 -11.36
C PHE A 71 -6.99 -5.81 -10.12
N MET A 72 -6.82 -4.54 -9.76
CA MET A 72 -7.44 -3.93 -8.59
C MET A 72 -8.97 -3.85 -8.71
N SER A 73 -9.48 -3.57 -9.92
CA SER A 73 -10.92 -3.55 -10.20
C SER A 73 -11.57 -4.93 -10.15
N ASN A 74 -10.79 -6.00 -10.36
CA ASN A 74 -11.26 -7.38 -10.40
C ASN A 74 -11.01 -8.14 -9.08
N LEU A 75 -10.52 -7.48 -8.03
CA LEU A 75 -10.36 -8.08 -6.71
C LEU A 75 -11.70 -8.67 -6.23
N ASN A 76 -11.66 -9.92 -5.78
CA ASN A 76 -12.84 -10.61 -5.30
C ASN A 76 -12.44 -11.64 -4.23
N PRO A 77 -13.02 -11.58 -3.01
CA PRO A 77 -12.66 -12.47 -1.91
C PRO A 77 -12.96 -13.94 -2.20
N LEU A 78 -13.88 -14.24 -3.12
CA LEU A 78 -14.20 -15.60 -3.55
C LEU A 78 -13.19 -16.16 -4.57
N LYS A 79 -12.50 -15.29 -5.32
CA LYS A 79 -11.47 -15.71 -6.30
C LYS A 79 -10.11 -15.95 -5.66
N ILE A 80 -9.81 -15.23 -4.58
CA ILE A 80 -8.53 -15.31 -3.86
C ILE A 80 -8.76 -15.50 -2.36
N PRO A 81 -9.35 -16.65 -1.94
CA PRO A 81 -9.71 -16.89 -0.54
C PRO A 81 -8.49 -17.03 0.38
N GLU A 82 -7.31 -17.33 -0.18
CA GLU A 82 -6.04 -17.45 0.56
C GLU A 82 -5.45 -16.08 0.94
N ASP A 83 -5.94 -14.98 0.33
CA ASP A 83 -5.47 -13.64 0.68
C ASP A 83 -5.99 -13.25 2.08
N ILE A 84 -5.06 -13.18 3.03
CA ILE A 84 -5.38 -12.92 4.43
C ILE A 84 -5.90 -11.49 4.68
N PHE A 85 -5.74 -10.57 3.73
CA PHE A 85 -6.14 -9.17 3.84
C PHE A 85 -7.48 -8.90 3.16
N ILE A 86 -7.85 -9.67 2.12
CA ILE A 86 -9.00 -9.33 1.28
C ILE A 86 -10.31 -9.34 2.05
N HIS A 87 -10.50 -10.26 2.99
CA HIS A 87 -11.70 -10.32 3.81
C HIS A 87 -11.90 -9.04 4.63
N ARG A 88 -10.83 -8.57 5.30
CA ARG A 88 -10.87 -7.35 6.11
C ARG A 88 -11.02 -6.12 5.24
N PHE A 89 -10.33 -6.07 4.09
CA PHE A 89 -10.51 -5.01 3.11
C PHE A 89 -11.98 -4.90 2.68
N TRP A 90 -12.63 -6.04 2.41
CA TRP A 90 -14.03 -6.10 2.01
C TRP A 90 -14.97 -5.54 3.08
N GLU A 91 -14.79 -5.99 4.32
CA GLU A 91 -15.59 -5.52 5.47
C GLU A 91 -15.45 -4.01 5.66
N GLN A 92 -14.22 -3.47 5.56
CA GLN A 92 -13.98 -2.04 5.71
C GLN A 92 -14.54 -1.20 4.57
N THR A 93 -14.51 -1.74 3.34
CA THR A 93 -14.95 -1.05 2.12
C THR A 93 -16.46 -1.02 2.02
N PHE A 94 -17.12 -2.17 2.20
CA PHE A 94 -18.57 -2.30 2.06
C PHE A 94 -19.35 -2.19 3.38
N LYS A 95 -18.66 -1.92 4.49
CA LYS A 95 -19.24 -1.82 5.84
C LYS A 95 -20.08 -3.05 6.21
N CYS A 96 -19.63 -4.23 5.79
CA CYS A 96 -20.26 -5.52 6.03
C CYS A 96 -19.38 -6.41 6.93
N GLN A 97 -19.87 -7.60 7.30
CA GLN A 97 -19.15 -8.57 8.12
C GLN A 97 -19.23 -9.98 7.53
N TRP A 98 -18.19 -10.80 7.71
CA TRP A 98 -18.23 -12.22 7.34
C TRP A 98 -18.82 -13.08 8.46
N ALA A 99 -19.75 -13.97 8.11
CA ALA A 99 -20.43 -14.86 9.08
C ALA A 99 -19.45 -15.80 9.83
N SER A 100 -18.42 -16.29 9.14
CA SER A 100 -17.42 -17.23 9.70
C SER A 100 -16.52 -16.62 10.79
N LEU A 101 -16.38 -15.29 10.82
CA LEU A 101 -15.51 -14.59 11.79
C LEU A 101 -16.21 -14.34 13.14
N LYS A 102 -17.56 -14.32 13.19
CA LYS A 102 -18.34 -14.07 14.41
C LYS A 102 -18.81 -15.31 15.16
N ALA A 103 -18.78 -16.50 14.56
CA ALA A 103 -19.14 -17.75 15.24
C ALA A 103 -18.26 -18.06 16.48
N ARG A 104 -17.18 -17.30 16.71
CA ARG A 104 -16.32 -17.40 17.90
C ARG A 104 -16.68 -16.48 19.06
N ASN A 105 -17.49 -15.43 18.87
CA ASN A 105 -17.74 -14.40 19.89
C ASN A 105 -19.22 -13.98 19.94
N THR A 106 -20.11 -14.89 20.35
CA THR A 106 -21.52 -14.55 20.66
C THR A 106 -21.77 -14.57 22.16
N GLN A 107 -21.32 -13.52 22.86
CA GLN A 107 -22.01 -12.98 24.03
C GLN A 107 -21.72 -11.47 24.08
N ASN A 108 -22.69 -10.64 23.69
CA ASN A 108 -23.13 -9.47 24.45
C ASN A 108 -24.17 -8.66 23.66
N ASN A 109 -25.37 -8.63 24.22
CA ASN A 109 -26.51 -7.83 23.78
C ASN A 109 -26.24 -6.35 24.08
N LYS A 110 -25.95 -5.55 23.07
CA LYS A 110 -26.25 -4.12 23.04
C LYS A 110 -26.74 -3.76 21.64
N ALA A 111 -27.73 -2.86 21.57
CA ALA A 111 -28.39 -2.41 20.35
C ALA A 111 -27.37 -2.19 19.22
N GLN A 112 -27.26 -3.16 18.33
CA GLN A 112 -26.35 -3.14 17.21
C GLN A 112 -27.12 -2.61 16.00
N GLU A 113 -26.55 -1.61 15.34
CA GLU A 113 -26.81 -1.29 13.93
C GLU A 113 -27.08 -2.61 13.16
N PRO A 114 -28.07 -2.64 12.26
CA PRO A 114 -28.38 -3.86 11.52
C PRO A 114 -27.11 -4.41 10.86
N ILE A 115 -26.72 -5.62 11.26
CA ILE A 115 -25.51 -6.25 10.74
C ILE A 115 -25.74 -6.55 9.26
N THR A 116 -24.97 -5.88 8.41
CA THR A 116 -24.93 -6.18 6.98
C THR A 116 -23.89 -7.27 6.74
N TRP A 117 -24.31 -8.40 6.16
CA TRP A 117 -23.42 -9.51 5.86
C TRP A 117 -22.72 -9.31 4.52
N CYS A 118 -21.43 -9.63 4.45
CA CYS A 118 -20.69 -9.65 3.20
C CYS A 118 -21.10 -10.88 2.37
N THR A 119 -21.34 -10.68 1.08
CA THR A 119 -21.72 -11.71 0.11
C THR A 119 -20.57 -12.12 -0.81
N GLY A 120 -19.54 -11.28 -0.93
CA GLY A 120 -18.44 -11.43 -1.90
C GLY A 120 -18.81 -11.05 -3.33
N HIS A 121 -20.04 -10.57 -3.55
CA HIS A 121 -20.57 -10.17 -4.86
C HIS A 121 -20.75 -8.64 -4.97
N GLU A 122 -20.34 -7.90 -3.94
CA GLU A 122 -20.33 -6.45 -3.95
C GLU A 122 -19.40 -5.92 -5.06
N LYS A 123 -19.78 -4.79 -5.67
CA LYS A 123 -19.05 -4.22 -6.81
C LYS A 123 -18.05 -3.18 -6.33
N ILE A 124 -16.76 -3.50 -6.46
CA ILE A 124 -15.65 -2.57 -6.14
C ILE A 124 -15.78 -1.26 -6.90
N GLN A 125 -16.21 -1.30 -8.16
CA GLN A 125 -16.32 -0.13 -9.02
C GLN A 125 -17.31 0.92 -8.49
N ASN A 126 -18.21 0.53 -7.58
CA ASN A 126 -19.21 1.42 -7.01
C ASN A 126 -18.72 2.14 -5.74
N VAL A 127 -17.48 1.90 -5.30
CA VAL A 127 -16.95 2.48 -4.07
C VAL A 127 -15.74 3.36 -4.36
N THR A 128 -15.76 4.56 -3.82
CA THR A 128 -14.61 5.46 -3.82
C THR A 128 -13.86 5.31 -2.50
N VAL A 129 -12.78 4.54 -2.50
CA VAL A 129 -11.83 4.46 -1.38
C VAL A 129 -10.44 4.80 -1.87
N GLN A 130 -9.65 5.46 -1.01
CA GLN A 130 -8.27 5.86 -1.30
C GLN A 130 -7.40 4.71 -1.82
N PHE A 131 -7.64 3.49 -1.35
CA PHE A 131 -6.91 2.30 -1.79
C PHE A 131 -7.08 1.98 -3.29
N LEU A 132 -8.18 2.42 -3.91
CA LEU A 132 -8.46 2.22 -5.34
C LEU A 132 -8.07 3.42 -6.20
N ASP A 133 -7.51 4.48 -5.60
CA ASP A 133 -7.06 5.66 -6.32
C ASP A 133 -5.75 5.37 -7.07
N MET A 134 -5.84 5.26 -8.40
CA MET A 134 -4.69 4.99 -9.27
C MET A 134 -3.94 6.25 -9.71
N SER A 135 -4.39 7.45 -9.32
CA SER A 135 -3.79 8.71 -9.79
C SER A 135 -2.38 8.97 -9.22
N ASN A 136 -2.02 8.31 -8.11
CA ASN A 136 -0.77 8.59 -7.40
C ASN A 136 -0.07 7.34 -6.85
N LEU A 137 0.31 6.41 -7.73
CA LEU A 137 0.89 5.11 -7.37
C LEU A 137 2.41 5.12 -7.22
N ARG A 138 2.96 5.98 -6.35
CA ARG A 138 4.42 6.15 -6.21
C ARG A 138 5.09 5.04 -5.42
N VAL A 139 4.64 4.82 -4.19
CA VAL A 139 5.17 3.74 -3.33
C VAL A 139 4.83 2.38 -3.93
N THR A 140 3.62 2.23 -4.49
CA THR A 140 3.19 1.02 -5.20
C THR A 140 4.11 0.72 -6.39
N TYR A 141 4.50 1.73 -7.17
CA TYR A 141 5.45 1.56 -8.28
C TYR A 141 6.85 1.14 -7.81
N ASN A 142 7.31 1.61 -6.65
CA ASN A 142 8.56 1.13 -6.07
C ASN A 142 8.48 -0.35 -5.67
N VAL A 143 7.35 -0.81 -5.13
CA VAL A 143 7.13 -2.23 -4.83
C VAL A 143 7.11 -3.06 -6.12
N TYR A 144 6.42 -2.57 -7.15
CA TYR A 144 6.43 -3.18 -8.48
C TYR A 144 7.85 -3.33 -9.03
N ASN A 145 8.65 -2.27 -9.00
CA ASN A 145 10.04 -2.29 -9.45
C ASN A 145 10.90 -3.24 -8.61
N ALA A 146 10.70 -3.31 -7.28
CA ALA A 146 11.46 -4.22 -6.42
C ALA A 146 11.22 -5.69 -6.80
N ILE A 147 9.96 -6.07 -7.08
CA ILE A 147 9.63 -7.42 -7.54
C ILE A 147 10.23 -7.68 -8.93
N TYR A 148 10.16 -6.71 -9.85
CA TYR A 148 10.79 -6.83 -11.16
C TYR A 148 12.31 -6.98 -11.07
N THR A 149 12.98 -6.24 -10.19
CA THR A 149 14.43 -6.37 -9.96
C THR A 149 14.79 -7.79 -9.52
N ILE A 150 14.02 -8.38 -8.61
CA ILE A 150 14.22 -9.77 -8.19
C ILE A 150 13.98 -10.74 -9.35
N ALA A 151 12.90 -10.55 -10.12
CA ALA A 151 12.59 -11.39 -11.28
C ALA A 151 13.69 -11.31 -12.36
N HIS A 152 14.23 -10.12 -12.60
CA HIS A 152 15.36 -9.91 -13.51
C HIS A 152 16.63 -10.60 -12.98
N ALA A 153 16.96 -10.46 -11.70
CA ALA A 153 18.12 -11.14 -11.11
C ALA A 153 18.02 -12.67 -11.22
N LEU A 154 16.83 -13.23 -11.00
CA LEU A 154 16.57 -14.67 -11.20
C LEU A 154 16.68 -15.07 -12.66
N LYS A 155 16.17 -14.24 -13.58
CA LYS A 155 16.31 -14.47 -15.02
C LYS A 155 17.77 -14.50 -15.44
N GLU A 156 18.57 -13.53 -15.00
CA GLU A 156 20.01 -13.46 -15.25
C GLU A 156 20.75 -14.69 -14.70
N MET A 157 20.40 -15.14 -13.50
CA MET A 157 20.95 -16.38 -12.94
C MET A 157 20.63 -17.59 -13.83
N ASN A 158 19.39 -17.69 -14.34
CA ASN A 158 18.96 -18.79 -15.20
C ASN A 158 19.58 -18.76 -16.61
N SER A 159 19.86 -17.57 -17.15
CA SER A 159 20.52 -17.40 -18.44
C SER A 159 22.05 -17.29 -18.35
N CYS A 160 22.62 -17.47 -17.15
CA CYS A 160 24.04 -17.31 -16.92
C CYS A 160 24.85 -18.34 -17.71
N VAL A 161 25.87 -17.86 -18.42
CA VAL A 161 26.80 -18.70 -19.20
C VAL A 161 27.95 -19.15 -18.28
N PRO A 162 28.23 -20.46 -18.16
CA PRO A 162 29.38 -20.95 -17.40
C PRO A 162 30.69 -20.30 -17.88
N GLY A 163 31.43 -19.67 -16.98
CA GLY A 163 32.64 -18.91 -17.32
C GLY A 163 32.44 -17.40 -17.43
N GLU A 164 31.20 -16.91 -17.30
CA GLU A 164 30.84 -15.48 -17.28
C GLU A 164 30.07 -15.07 -16.02
N GLY A 165 29.83 -16.01 -15.10
CA GLY A 165 29.03 -15.75 -13.91
C GLY A 165 29.72 -14.85 -12.88
N PRO A 166 28.95 -14.24 -11.97
CA PRO A 166 29.46 -13.24 -11.01
C PRO A 166 30.25 -13.87 -9.84
N PHE A 167 30.28 -15.20 -9.72
CA PHE A 167 30.89 -15.88 -8.59
C PHE A 167 32.37 -16.27 -8.84
N LYS A 168 33.03 -16.80 -7.81
CA LYS A 168 34.43 -17.26 -7.89
C LYS A 168 34.59 -18.27 -9.02
N ASN A 169 35.69 -18.18 -9.77
CA ASN A 169 35.93 -18.96 -10.99
C ASN A 169 34.91 -18.72 -12.10
N ARG A 170 34.18 -17.60 -12.06
CA ARG A 170 33.14 -17.22 -13.01
C ARG A 170 32.01 -18.25 -13.14
N THR A 171 31.66 -18.87 -12.02
CA THR A 171 30.57 -19.83 -11.94
C THR A 171 29.22 -19.12 -11.87
N CYS A 172 28.17 -19.83 -12.25
CA CYS A 172 26.79 -19.39 -12.20
C CYS A 172 26.07 -19.96 -10.96
N GLY A 173 25.02 -19.29 -10.51
CA GLY A 173 24.09 -19.84 -9.53
C GLY A 173 23.13 -20.84 -10.18
N ASP A 174 22.61 -21.78 -9.40
CA ASP A 174 21.54 -22.69 -9.84
C ASP A 174 20.18 -22.11 -9.41
N ILE A 175 19.34 -21.71 -10.38
CA ILE A 175 18.01 -21.18 -10.09
C ILE A 175 17.11 -22.15 -9.31
N LYS A 176 17.37 -23.47 -9.36
CA LYS A 176 16.60 -24.45 -8.61
C LYS A 176 17.06 -24.59 -7.16
N ASN A 177 18.32 -24.26 -6.88
CA ASN A 177 18.98 -24.48 -5.60
C ASN A 177 19.90 -23.30 -5.24
N PHE A 178 19.36 -22.08 -5.24
CA PHE A 178 20.11 -20.89 -4.87
C PHE A 178 19.90 -20.52 -3.41
N GLU A 179 20.92 -19.90 -2.83
CA GLU A 179 20.84 -19.19 -1.57
C GLU A 179 20.43 -17.72 -1.79
N PRO A 180 19.69 -17.08 -0.87
CA PRO A 180 19.22 -15.70 -1.05
C PRO A 180 20.32 -14.68 -1.41
N TRP A 181 21.54 -14.84 -0.89
CA TRP A 181 22.66 -13.95 -1.18
C TRP A 181 23.15 -14.05 -2.64
N GLN A 182 22.91 -15.18 -3.32
CA GLN A 182 23.26 -15.36 -4.72
C GLN A 182 22.40 -14.48 -5.61
N VAL A 183 21.11 -14.29 -5.28
CA VAL A 183 20.22 -13.38 -6.03
C VAL A 183 20.74 -11.95 -6.00
N ILE A 184 21.24 -11.49 -4.84
CA ILE A 184 21.81 -10.14 -4.68
C ILE A 184 23.00 -9.93 -5.64
N SER A 185 23.78 -10.97 -5.89
CA SER A 185 24.93 -10.90 -6.81
C SER A 185 24.51 -10.73 -8.29
N HIS A 186 23.24 -10.97 -8.61
CA HIS A 186 22.65 -10.78 -9.93
C HIS A 186 21.76 -9.52 -10.02
N VAL A 187 21.65 -8.73 -8.95
CA VAL A 187 20.96 -7.44 -9.00
C VAL A 187 21.89 -6.41 -9.65
N THR A 188 21.64 -6.09 -10.92
CA THR A 188 22.24 -4.93 -11.59
C THR A 188 21.49 -3.66 -11.18
N LEU A 189 22.20 -2.71 -10.57
CA LEU A 189 21.73 -1.36 -10.26
C LEU A 189 22.03 -0.39 -11.42
#